data_AF-A0ABC9A680-F1
#
_entry.id   AF-A0ABC9A680-F1
#
_cell.length_a   1.000
_cell.length_b   1.000
_cell.length_c   1.000
_cell.angle_alpha   90.00
_cell.angle_beta   90.00
_cell.angle_gamma   90.00
#
_symmetry.space_group_name_H-M   'P 1'
#
loop_
_entity.id
_entity.type
_entity.pdbx_description
1 polymer ?
#
loop_
_entity_poly.entity_id
_entity_poly.type
_entity_poly.pdbx_seq_one_letter_code
_entity_poly.pdbx_strand_id
1 'polypeptide(L)'
;MDSWEEEARRFLLNEEDEDDELFLVMVPALQLCLYDEKRPEHTSSLPGAKKVKEILEGHEKGREDDYSIQKCIDIVDAMEDLTDEQKADANDLFQSEVNRQIFVSTKNPNVLLIWVKKISQ
;
A
#
# COMPACT_ATOMS: atom_id res chain seq x y z
N MET A 1 27.58 49.31 -15.33
CA MET A 1 26.83 49.37 -14.06
C MET A 1 26.69 47.93 -13.64
N ASP A 2 27.32 47.56 -12.54
CA ASP A 2 27.15 46.20 -12.02
C ASP A 2 25.68 46.00 -11.66
N SER A 3 25.16 44.79 -11.88
CA SER A 3 23.80 44.46 -11.44
C SER A 3 23.72 44.67 -9.94
N TRP A 4 22.60 45.19 -9.43
CA TRP A 4 22.39 45.39 -7.99
C TRP A 4 22.68 44.10 -7.19
N GLU A 5 22.50 42.94 -7.82
CA GLU A 5 22.84 41.62 -7.28
C GLU A 5 24.34 41.42 -7.04
N GLU A 6 25.19 41.87 -7.97
CA GLU A 6 26.65 41.72 -7.86
C GLU A 6 27.25 42.71 -6.87
N GLU A 7 26.62 43.87 -6.71
CA GLU A 7 26.93 44.84 -5.66
C GLU A 7 26.55 44.30 -4.28
N ALA A 8 25.35 43.70 -4.14
CA ALA A 8 24.93 43.00 -2.93
C ALA A 8 25.82 41.79 -2.61
N ARG A 9 26.26 41.05 -3.64
CA ARG A 9 27.18 39.91 -3.49
C ARG A 9 28.52 40.36 -2.94
N ARG A 10 29.10 41.43 -3.51
CA ARG A 10 30.37 42.00 -3.03
C ARG A 10 30.26 42.52 -1.61
N PHE A 11 29.13 43.12 -1.23
CA PHE A 11 28.88 43.58 0.14
C PHE A 11 28.85 42.42 1.15
N LEU A 12 28.24 41.28 0.79
CA LEU A 12 28.15 40.08 1.64
C LEU A 12 29.46 39.27 1.73
N LEU A 13 30.29 39.29 0.68
CA LEU A 13 31.55 38.54 0.61
C LEU A 13 32.78 39.34 1.07
N ASN A 14 32.64 40.63 1.37
CA ASN A 14 33.74 41.45 1.86
C ASN A 14 33.92 41.23 3.37
N GLU A 15 34.46 40.07 3.71
CA GLU A 15 34.87 39.68 5.07
C GLU A 15 36.01 40.58 5.59
N GLU A 16 35.65 41.58 6.40
CA GLU A 16 36.47 42.00 7.54
C GLU A 16 35.56 41.97 8.77
N ASP A 17 35.66 40.86 9.51
CA ASP A 17 35.23 40.55 10.88
C ASP A 17 34.14 41.43 11.54
N GLU A 18 33.07 40.75 11.98
CA GLU A 18 31.99 41.19 12.91
C GLU A 18 30.62 41.57 12.31
N ASP A 19 29.87 40.64 11.69
CA ASP A 19 28.41 40.84 11.61
C ASP A 19 27.57 39.54 11.61
N ASP A 20 27.83 38.68 12.61
CA ASP A 20 26.93 37.57 12.97
C ASP A 20 25.53 38.08 13.35
N GLU A 21 25.43 39.35 13.79
CA GLU A 21 24.18 40.01 14.17
C GLU A 21 23.35 40.38 12.94
N LEU A 22 23.98 40.83 11.85
CA LEU A 22 23.30 41.07 10.58
C LEU A 22 22.68 39.79 10.00
N PHE A 23 23.31 38.62 10.19
CA PHE A 23 22.71 37.33 9.83
C PHE A 23 21.42 37.06 10.61
N LEU A 24 21.38 37.39 11.91
CA LEU A 24 20.19 37.22 12.75
C LEU A 24 19.00 38.10 12.32
N VAL A 25 19.26 39.22 11.64
CA VAL A 25 18.21 40.12 11.14
C VAL A 25 17.85 39.80 9.68
N MET A 26 18.84 39.54 8.84
CA MET A 26 18.63 39.28 7.42
C MET A 26 18.00 37.91 7.17
N VAL A 27 18.38 36.86 7.90
CA VAL A 27 17.82 35.51 7.66
C VAL A 27 16.32 35.47 7.94
N PRO A 28 15.79 35.96 9.07
CA PRO A 28 14.35 36.01 9.30
C PRO A 28 13.62 36.93 8.31
N ALA A 29 14.21 38.06 7.92
CA ALA A 29 13.61 38.98 6.95
C ALA A 29 13.53 38.37 5.54
N LEU A 30 14.60 37.71 5.08
CA LEU A 30 14.61 36.97 3.82
C LEU A 30 13.67 35.78 3.88
N GLN A 31 13.60 35.07 5.01
CA GLN A 31 12.64 34.00 5.19
C GLN A 31 11.21 34.53 5.05
N LEU A 32 10.87 35.69 5.65
CA LEU A 32 9.57 36.36 5.51
C LEU A 32 9.27 36.82 4.07
N CYS A 33 10.28 37.32 3.35
CA CYS A 33 10.14 37.75 1.96
C CYS A 33 10.09 36.59 0.96
N LEU A 34 10.74 35.46 1.26
CA LEU A 34 10.75 34.24 0.44
C LEU A 34 9.65 33.24 0.84
N TYR A 35 8.98 33.45 1.97
CA TYR A 35 7.68 32.87 2.29
C TYR A 35 6.59 33.54 1.43
N ASP A 36 6.79 33.62 0.11
CA ASP A 36 5.66 33.60 -0.80
C ASP A 36 4.78 32.43 -0.36
N GLU A 37 3.51 32.72 -0.05
CA GLU A 37 2.52 31.81 0.52
C GLU A 37 2.85 30.39 0.13
N LYS A 38 3.39 29.62 1.09
CA LYS A 38 3.79 28.23 0.86
C LYS A 38 2.55 27.53 0.34
N ARG A 39 2.42 27.42 -0.99
CA ARG A 39 1.22 26.86 -1.60
C ARG A 39 1.17 25.44 -1.08
N PRO A 40 0.09 25.06 -0.37
CA PRO A 40 -0.04 23.70 0.08
C PRO A 40 -0.28 22.87 -1.18
N GLU A 41 0.80 22.43 -1.82
CA GLU A 41 0.73 21.45 -2.88
C GLU A 41 0.44 20.09 -2.26
N HIS A 42 -0.76 19.97 -1.67
CA HIS A 42 -1.40 18.69 -1.55
C HIS A 42 -1.85 18.31 -2.97
N THR A 43 -1.16 17.36 -3.58
CA THR A 43 -1.59 16.74 -4.85
C THR A 43 -2.92 15.99 -4.69
N SER A 44 -3.39 15.77 -3.45
CA SER A 44 -4.68 15.17 -3.18
C SER A 44 -5.76 16.23 -2.93
N SER A 45 -6.79 16.24 -3.77
CA SER A 45 -8.01 17.04 -3.59
C SER A 45 -8.85 16.67 -2.37
N LEU A 46 -8.43 15.65 -1.60
CA LEU A 46 -9.16 15.11 -0.45
C LEU A 46 -8.38 15.36 0.86
N PRO A 47 -9.07 15.74 1.96
CA PRO A 47 -8.49 15.76 3.30
C PRO A 47 -7.88 14.41 3.67
N GLY A 48 -6.80 14.42 4.46
CA GLY A 48 -6.04 13.21 4.82
C GLY A 48 -6.91 12.05 5.34
N ALA A 49 -7.92 12.34 6.17
CA ALA A 49 -8.86 11.33 6.67
C ALA A 49 -9.69 10.66 5.54
N LYS A 50 -10.08 11.41 4.51
CA LYS A 50 -10.78 10.85 3.34
C LYS A 50 -9.84 10.04 2.45
N LYS A 51 -8.58 10.48 2.30
CA LYS A 51 -7.56 9.73 1.54
C LYS A 51 -7.22 8.40 2.22
N VAL A 52 -7.06 8.41 3.54
CA VAL A 52 -6.85 7.20 4.34
C VAL A 52 -8.04 6.25 4.21
N LYS A 53 -9.27 6.77 4.26
CA LYS A 53 -10.48 5.96 4.08
C LYS A 53 -10.58 5.34 2.68
N GLU A 54 -10.28 6.10 1.62
CA GLU A 54 -10.23 5.59 0.23
C GLU A 54 -9.19 4.48 0.05
N ILE A 55 -7.98 4.66 0.62
CA ILE A 55 -6.91 3.65 0.58
C ILE A 55 -7.32 2.37 1.32
N LEU A 56 -7.99 2.51 2.47
CA LEU A 56 -8.43 1.37 3.28
C LEU A 56 -9.68 0.68 2.71
N GLU A 57 -10.60 1.41 2.07
CA GLU A 57 -11.80 0.84 1.44
C GLU A 57 -11.48 0.15 0.10
N GLY A 58 -10.39 0.54 -0.57
CA GLY A 58 -9.89 -0.11 -1.79
C GLY A 58 -9.09 -1.41 -1.54
N HIS A 59 -8.63 -1.66 -0.31
CA HIS A 59 -7.93 -2.89 0.06
C HIS A 59 -8.91 -3.93 0.63
N GLU A 60 -9.39 -4.79 -0.27
CA GLU A 60 -9.72 -6.20 0.00
C GLU A 60 -10.86 -6.49 0.98
N LYS A 61 -12.04 -5.94 0.71
CA LYS A 61 -13.29 -6.62 1.08
C LYS A 61 -13.69 -7.74 0.11
N GLY A 62 -12.89 -7.99 -0.94
CA GLY A 62 -13.25 -8.90 -2.05
C GLY A 62 -12.50 -10.23 -2.11
N ARG A 63 -11.42 -10.44 -1.35
CA ARG A 63 -10.64 -11.69 -1.44
C ARG A 63 -11.26 -12.87 -0.70
N GLU A 64 -11.97 -12.59 0.39
CA GLU A 64 -12.56 -13.64 1.24
C GLU A 64 -13.63 -14.46 0.49
N ASP A 65 -14.29 -13.86 -0.50
CA ASP A 65 -15.33 -14.51 -1.32
C ASP A 65 -14.73 -15.40 -2.43
N ASP A 66 -13.55 -15.03 -2.94
CA ASP A 66 -12.93 -15.72 -4.09
C ASP A 66 -12.55 -17.17 -3.77
N TYR A 67 -12.22 -17.47 -2.51
CA TYR A 67 -11.87 -18.81 -2.01
C TYR A 67 -12.51 -19.09 -0.63
N SER A 68 -13.78 -18.71 -0.47
CA SER A 68 -14.53 -18.99 0.74
C SER A 68 -14.62 -20.50 1.01
N ILE A 69 -14.79 -20.87 2.30
CA ILE A 69 -14.98 -22.28 2.70
C ILE A 69 -16.17 -22.88 1.95
N GLN A 70 -17.28 -22.15 1.85
CA GLN A 70 -18.48 -22.61 1.16
C GLN A 70 -18.18 -22.97 -0.30
N LYS A 71 -17.46 -22.11 -1.02
CA LYS A 71 -17.08 -22.36 -2.41
C LYS A 71 -16.17 -23.59 -2.55
N CYS A 72 -15.29 -23.83 -1.59
CA CYS A 72 -14.46 -25.03 -1.57
C CYS A 72 -15.32 -26.30 -1.37
N ILE A 73 -16.28 -26.26 -0.44
CA ILE A 73 -17.24 -27.35 -0.19
C ILE A 73 -18.06 -27.63 -1.45
N ASP A 74 -18.62 -26.60 -2.09
CA ASP A 74 -19.44 -26.75 -3.30
C ASP A 74 -18.66 -27.44 -4.44
N ILE A 75 -17.37 -27.12 -4.59
CA ILE A 75 -16.49 -27.76 -5.58
C ILE A 75 -16.28 -29.24 -5.22
N VAL A 76 -15.99 -29.56 -3.95
CA VAL A 76 -15.78 -30.95 -3.49
C VAL A 76 -17.04 -31.78 -3.63
N ASP A 77 -18.20 -31.22 -3.29
CA ASP A 77 -19.49 -31.90 -3.39
C ASP A 77 -19.83 -32.23 -4.83
N ALA A 78 -19.50 -31.34 -5.77
CA ALA A 78 -19.68 -31.55 -7.21
C ALA A 78 -18.73 -32.61 -7.82
N MET A 79 -17.71 -33.07 -7.09
CA MET A 79 -16.81 -34.12 -7.56
C MET A 79 -17.45 -35.50 -7.35
N GLU A 80 -17.72 -36.20 -8.45
CA GLU A 80 -18.31 -37.55 -8.44
C GLU A 80 -17.29 -38.66 -8.08
N ASP A 81 -15.99 -38.40 -8.26
CA ASP A 81 -14.91 -39.38 -8.07
C ASP A 81 -14.33 -39.45 -6.63
N LEU A 82 -15.00 -38.81 -5.67
CA LEU A 82 -14.65 -38.80 -4.24
C LEU A 82 -15.76 -39.48 -3.42
N THR A 83 -15.37 -40.30 -2.43
CA THR A 83 -16.33 -40.88 -1.48
C THR A 83 -16.75 -39.86 -0.42
N ASP A 84 -17.87 -40.11 0.26
CA ASP A 84 -18.38 -39.21 1.29
C ASP A 84 -17.39 -39.02 2.45
N GLU A 85 -16.63 -40.06 2.80
CA GLU A 85 -15.53 -39.97 3.78
C GLU A 85 -14.43 -39.02 3.31
N GLN A 86 -14.05 -39.11 2.02
CA GLN A 86 -13.02 -38.24 1.44
C GLN A 86 -13.46 -36.79 1.36
N LYS A 87 -14.76 -36.55 1.11
CA LYS A 87 -15.33 -35.20 1.14
C LYS A 87 -15.35 -34.65 2.57
N ALA A 88 -15.65 -35.49 3.57
CA ALA A 88 -15.63 -35.09 4.97
C ALA A 88 -14.21 -34.70 5.43
N ASP A 89 -13.19 -35.51 5.11
CA ASP A 89 -11.79 -35.24 5.45
C ASP A 89 -11.26 -33.95 4.80
N ALA A 90 -11.79 -33.59 3.62
CA ALA A 90 -11.39 -32.36 2.93
C ALA A 90 -11.78 -31.08 3.69
N ASN A 91 -12.75 -31.13 4.61
CA ASN A 91 -13.20 -29.96 5.38
C ASN A 91 -12.10 -29.38 6.28
N ASP A 92 -11.23 -30.22 6.82
CA ASP A 92 -10.09 -29.78 7.65
C ASP A 92 -9.08 -28.97 6.84
N LEU A 93 -8.96 -29.25 5.53
CA LEU A 93 -8.07 -28.52 4.64
C LEU A 93 -8.51 -27.09 4.41
N PHE A 94 -9.82 -26.85 4.42
CA PHE A 94 -10.39 -25.54 4.18
C PHE A 94 -10.31 -24.61 5.38
N GLN A 95 -9.84 -25.08 6.54
CA GLN A 95 -9.52 -24.18 7.66
C GLN A 95 -8.35 -23.24 7.32
N SER A 96 -7.38 -23.70 6.51
CA SER A 96 -6.25 -22.89 6.06
C SER A 96 -6.62 -22.04 4.84
N GLU A 97 -6.46 -20.72 4.95
CA GLU A 97 -6.71 -19.79 3.84
C GLU A 97 -5.83 -20.09 2.61
N VAL A 98 -4.56 -20.41 2.85
CA VAL A 98 -3.61 -20.75 1.78
C VAL A 98 -4.04 -22.01 1.05
N ASN A 99 -4.55 -23.01 1.77
CA ASN A 99 -5.05 -24.24 1.16
C ASN A 99 -6.30 -23.96 0.31
N ARG A 100 -7.24 -23.15 0.81
CA ARG A 100 -8.41 -22.74 0.03
C ARG A 100 -8.02 -22.01 -1.25
N GLN A 101 -7.07 -21.08 -1.15
CA GLN A 101 -6.58 -20.34 -2.30
C GLN A 101 -5.93 -21.26 -3.35
N ILE A 102 -5.06 -22.19 -2.93
CA ILE A 102 -4.44 -23.18 -3.84
C ILE A 102 -5.50 -24.06 -4.48
N PHE A 103 -6.46 -24.54 -3.69
CA PHE A 103 -7.54 -25.42 -4.13
C PHE A 103 -8.38 -24.75 -5.23
N VAL A 104 -8.92 -23.55 -4.96
CA VAL A 104 -9.76 -22.82 -5.92
C VAL A 104 -8.95 -22.34 -7.14
N SER A 105 -7.67 -22.02 -6.97
CA SER A 105 -6.81 -21.60 -8.09
C SER A 105 -6.40 -22.75 -9.01
N THR A 106 -6.52 -24.00 -8.57
CA THR A 106 -6.11 -25.18 -9.35
C THR A 106 -7.18 -25.53 -10.39
N LYS A 107 -6.92 -25.18 -11.65
CA LYS A 107 -7.84 -25.42 -12.78
C LYS A 107 -7.88 -26.86 -13.28
N ASN A 108 -6.90 -27.69 -12.92
CA ASN A 108 -6.82 -29.07 -13.40
C ASN A 108 -7.55 -30.01 -12.42
N PRO A 109 -8.70 -30.58 -12.81
CA PRO A 109 -9.51 -31.42 -11.92
C PRO A 109 -8.78 -32.70 -11.49
N ASN A 110 -7.90 -33.26 -12.34
CA ASN A 110 -7.13 -34.46 -11.98
C ASN A 110 -6.09 -34.17 -10.90
N VAL A 111 -5.44 -33.00 -10.96
CA VAL A 111 -4.48 -32.59 -9.92
C VAL A 111 -5.20 -32.36 -8.60
N LEU A 112 -6.38 -31.73 -8.66
CA LEU A 112 -7.23 -31.48 -7.50
C LEU A 112 -7.74 -32.80 -6.87
N LEU A 113 -8.18 -33.76 -7.70
CA LEU A 113 -8.53 -35.12 -7.27
C LEU A 113 -7.37 -35.84 -6.58
N ILE A 114 -6.17 -35.83 -7.17
CA ILE A 114 -4.99 -36.48 -6.58
C ILE A 114 -4.64 -35.82 -5.25
N TRP A 115 -4.74 -34.49 -5.17
CA TRP A 115 -4.43 -33.73 -3.97
C TRP A 115 -5.37 -34.09 -2.83
N VAL A 116 -6.69 -34.08 -3.05
CA VAL A 116 -7.70 -34.47 -2.05
C VAL A 116 -7.48 -35.93 -1.61
N LYS A 117 -7.28 -36.85 -2.58
CA LYS A 117 -7.07 -38.29 -2.28
C LYS A 117 -5.79 -38.56 -1.49
N LYS A 118 -4.74 -37.76 -1.65
CA LYS A 118 -3.48 -37.92 -0.93
C LYS A 118 -3.56 -37.48 0.53
N ILE A 119 -4.51 -36.61 0.86
CA ILE A 119 -4.62 -36.02 2.19
C ILE A 119 -5.71 -36.71 3.04
N SER A 120 -6.63 -37.43 2.40
CA SER A 120 -7.64 -38.29 3.03
C SER A 120 -7.15 -39.76 3.23
N GLN A 121 -5.83 -39.97 3.28
CA GLN A 121 -5.20 -41.26 3.66
C GLN A 121 -4.49 -41.10 5.00
#